data_AF-A0A8J4XHQ4-F1
#
_entry.id   AF-A0A8J4XHQ4-F1
#
_cell.length_a   1.000
_cell.length_b   1.000
_cell.length_c   1.000
_cell.angle_alpha   90.00
_cell.angle_beta   90.00
_cell.angle_gamma   90.00
#
_symmetry.space_group_name_H-M   'P 1'
#
loop_
_entity.id
_entity.type
_entity.pdbx_description
1 polymer ?
#
loop_
_entity_poly.entity_id
_entity_poly.type
_entity_poly.pdbx_seq_one_letter_code
_entity_poly.pdbx_strand_id
1 'polypeptide(L)'
;MEGEAKDIIVLGAIRRGNKKFDKIQKATQIKPDELNSILEKLEERNLITVEEKKGWLGKKIELEITNKGSNELDHRLHEVKEKWNQMQALYQSGDKQKLQGFMDDNRSFFPMMMFFGIMDIMMFSMMFSMIGASMGDYVPAESMPEGSDGTMDDGGGHDGGMDDGGFDIDIGF
;
A
#
# COMPACT_ATOMS: atom_id res chain seq x y z
N MET A 1 -2.75 16.07 -2.06
CA MET A 1 -1.67 15.14 -1.69
C MET A 1 -2.21 13.75 -1.31
N GLU A 2 -3.34 13.61 -0.60
CA GLU A 2 -3.95 12.28 -0.32
C GLU A 2 -4.76 11.71 -1.51
N GLY A 3 -5.59 12.53 -2.17
CA GLY A 3 -6.34 12.10 -3.36
C GLY A 3 -5.44 11.69 -4.54
N GLU A 4 -4.20 12.17 -4.59
CA GLU A 4 -3.23 11.76 -5.64
C GLU A 4 -2.74 10.33 -5.43
N ALA A 5 -2.59 9.86 -4.18
CA ALA A 5 -2.12 8.50 -3.91
C ALA A 5 -3.17 7.46 -4.33
N LYS A 6 -4.44 7.68 -3.97
CA LYS A 6 -5.55 6.78 -4.33
C LYS A 6 -5.78 6.72 -5.84
N ASP A 7 -5.67 7.84 -6.55
CA ASP A 7 -5.72 7.87 -8.02
C ASP A 7 -4.69 6.93 -8.65
N ILE A 8 -3.44 7.00 -8.19
CA ILE A 8 -2.33 6.22 -8.72
C ILE A 8 -2.50 4.74 -8.36
N ILE A 9 -3.00 4.43 -7.16
CA ILE A 9 -3.36 3.08 -6.75
C ILE A 9 -4.44 2.48 -7.67
N VAL A 10 -5.50 3.23 -7.97
CA VAL A 10 -6.56 2.80 -8.91
C VAL A 10 -6.00 2.58 -10.30
N LEU A 11 -5.18 3.51 -10.81
CA LEU A 11 -4.53 3.38 -12.11
C LEU A 11 -3.62 2.14 -12.16
N GLY A 12 -2.89 1.86 -11.08
CA GLY A 12 -2.10 0.65 -10.89
C GLY A 12 -2.92 -0.63 -10.89
N ALA A 13 -4.08 -0.63 -10.21
CA ALA A 13 -5.00 -1.77 -10.19
C ALA A 13 -5.51 -2.10 -11.60
N ILE A 14 -5.85 -1.08 -12.39
CA ILE A 14 -6.31 -1.24 -13.78
C ILE A 14 -5.17 -1.80 -14.65
N ARG A 15 -3.95 -1.27 -14.54
CA ARG A 15 -2.77 -1.79 -15.26
C ARG A 15 -2.48 -3.27 -14.94
N ARG A 16 -2.74 -3.71 -13.71
CA ARG A 16 -2.63 -5.13 -13.28
C ARG A 16 -3.75 -6.03 -13.83
N GLY A 17 -4.68 -5.49 -14.62
CA GLY A 17 -5.74 -6.23 -15.29
C GLY A 17 -7.09 -6.21 -14.56
N ASN A 18 -7.27 -5.38 -13.53
CA ASN A 18 -8.58 -5.20 -12.91
C ASN A 18 -9.43 -4.29 -13.80
N LYS A 19 -10.21 -4.90 -14.70
CA LYS A 19 -10.99 -4.18 -15.72
C LYS A 19 -12.41 -3.81 -15.30
N LYS A 20 -12.86 -4.19 -14.10
CA LYS A 20 -14.23 -3.96 -13.62
C LYS A 20 -14.23 -3.23 -12.31
N PHE A 21 -15.26 -2.40 -12.08
CA PHE A 21 -15.43 -1.65 -10.86
C PHE A 21 -15.29 -2.52 -9.60
N ASP A 22 -16.01 -3.64 -9.52
CA ASP A 22 -15.99 -4.55 -8.36
C ASP A 22 -14.61 -5.16 -8.12
N LYS A 23 -13.85 -5.42 -9.19
CA LYS A 23 -12.49 -5.95 -9.12
C LYS A 23 -11.50 -4.90 -8.65
N ILE A 24 -11.62 -3.67 -9.15
CA ILE A 24 -10.80 -2.56 -8.71
C ILE A 24 -11.08 -2.26 -7.24
N GLN A 25 -12.35 -2.13 -6.86
CA GLN A 25 -12.77 -1.91 -5.47
C GLN A 25 -12.19 -2.94 -4.52
N LYS A 26 -12.28 -4.24 -4.86
CA LYS A 26 -11.69 -5.32 -4.05
C LYS A 26 -10.16 -5.26 -3.99
N ALA A 27 -9.51 -4.84 -5.07
CA ALA A 27 -8.05 -4.74 -5.12
C ALA A 27 -7.54 -3.53 -4.33
N THR A 28 -8.29 -2.43 -4.27
CA THR A 28 -7.85 -1.17 -3.67
C THR A 28 -8.47 -0.86 -2.31
N GLN A 29 -9.54 -1.57 -1.93
CA GLN A 29 -10.35 -1.33 -0.72
C GLN A 29 -10.97 0.08 -0.64
N ILE A 30 -11.01 0.83 -1.76
CA ILE A 30 -11.59 2.17 -1.82
C ILE A 30 -13.12 2.08 -1.82
N LYS A 31 -13.77 2.98 -1.06
CA LYS A 31 -15.23 3.05 -0.96
C LYS A 31 -15.87 3.30 -2.34
N PRO A 32 -17.06 2.74 -2.62
CA PRO A 32 -17.67 2.84 -3.96
C PRO A 32 -17.79 4.27 -4.50
N ASP A 33 -18.31 5.22 -3.71
CA ASP A 33 -18.52 6.60 -4.16
C ASP A 33 -17.20 7.33 -4.46
N GLU A 34 -16.17 7.06 -3.64
CA GLU A 34 -14.82 7.59 -3.86
C GLU A 34 -14.18 6.97 -5.09
N LEU A 35 -14.33 5.65 -5.30
CA LEU A 35 -13.81 4.97 -6.48
C LEU A 35 -14.45 5.49 -7.76
N ASN A 36 -15.77 5.73 -7.77
CA ASN A 36 -16.45 6.35 -8.91
C ASN A 36 -15.84 7.72 -9.24
N SER A 37 -15.70 8.58 -8.23
CA SER A 37 -15.11 9.92 -8.40
C SER A 37 -13.68 9.86 -8.96
N ILE A 38 -12.88 8.88 -8.52
CA ILE A 38 -11.51 8.66 -9.03
C ILE A 38 -11.56 8.20 -10.49
N LEU A 39 -12.41 7.24 -10.83
CA LEU A 39 -12.52 6.71 -12.19
C LEU A 39 -12.96 7.80 -13.18
N GLU A 40 -13.95 8.61 -12.82
CA GLU A 40 -14.38 9.78 -13.61
C GLU A 40 -13.21 10.73 -13.87
N LYS A 41 -12.47 11.11 -12.82
CA LYS A 41 -11.28 11.97 -12.93
C LYS A 41 -10.19 11.36 -13.80
N LEU A 42 -9.92 10.05 -13.69
CA LEU A 42 -8.91 9.36 -14.50
C LEU A 42 -9.33 9.32 -15.98
N GLU A 43 -10.61 9.15 -16.27
CA GLU A 43 -11.17 9.18 -17.62
C GLU A 43 -11.09 10.59 -18.23
N GLU A 44 -11.53 11.63 -17.50
CA GLU A 44 -11.43 13.03 -17.92
C GLU A 44 -9.98 13.44 -18.26
N ARG A 45 -9.02 12.94 -17.48
CA ARG A 45 -7.58 13.16 -17.71
C ARG A 45 -7.01 12.31 -18.86
N ASN A 46 -7.82 11.46 -19.50
CA ASN A 46 -7.43 10.51 -20.54
C ASN A 46 -6.33 9.53 -20.05
N LEU A 47 -6.39 9.13 -18.78
CA LEU A 47 -5.47 8.13 -18.21
C LEU A 47 -6.05 6.72 -18.37
N ILE A 48 -7.36 6.59 -18.38
CA ILE A 48 -8.08 5.34 -18.63
C ILE A 48 -9.15 5.55 -19.70
N THR A 49 -9.67 4.46 -20.26
CA THR A 49 -10.82 4.44 -21.16
C THR A 49 -11.87 3.45 -20.67
N VAL A 50 -13.14 3.81 -20.89
CA VAL A 50 -14.30 2.94 -20.64
C VAL A 50 -14.73 2.32 -21.98
N GLU A 51 -14.58 1.00 -22.10
CA GLU A 51 -14.98 0.25 -23.29
C GLU A 51 -16.26 -0.55 -23.04
N GLU A 52 -17.27 -0.35 -23.89
CA GLU A 52 -18.46 -1.19 -23.91
C GLU A 52 -18.26 -2.35 -24.90
N LYS A 53 -18.11 -3.57 -24.38
CA LYS A 53 -17.94 -4.80 -25.18
C LYS A 53 -19.19 -5.66 -25.15
N LYS A 54 -19.39 -6.46 -26.20
CA LYS A 54 -20.45 -7.48 -26.21
C LYS A 54 -19.98 -8.72 -25.45
N GLY A 55 -20.65 -9.04 -24.34
CA GLY A 55 -20.48 -10.27 -23.58
C GLY A 55 -21.58 -11.29 -23.87
N TRP A 56 -21.38 -12.50 -23.34
CA TRP A 56 -22.33 -13.62 -23.43
C TRP A 56 -23.70 -13.37 -22.81
N LEU A 57 -23.81 -12.43 -21.86
CA LEU A 57 -25.02 -12.07 -21.13
C LEU A 57 -25.47 -10.63 -21.43
N GLY A 58 -24.97 -10.02 -22.51
CA GLY A 58 -25.25 -8.62 -22.86
C GLY A 58 -24.01 -7.73 -22.82
N LYS A 59 -24.21 -6.43 -22.63
CA LYS A 59 -23.13 -5.44 -22.62
C LYS A 59 -22.22 -5.62 -21.41
N LYS A 60 -20.91 -5.50 -21.61
CA LYS A 60 -19.85 -5.61 -20.59
C LYS A 60 -19.03 -4.33 -20.63
N ILE A 61 -18.99 -3.61 -19.51
CA ILE A 61 -18.12 -2.43 -19.35
C ILE A 61 -16.75 -2.92 -18.88
N GLU A 62 -15.70 -2.51 -19.58
CA GLU A 62 -14.30 -2.75 -19.20
C GLU A 62 -13.53 -1.44 -19.13
N LEU A 63 -12.71 -1.30 -18.09
CA LEU A 63 -11.77 -0.21 -17.89
C LEU A 63 -10.39 -0.64 -18.38
N GLU A 64 -9.79 0.15 -19.25
CA GLU A 64 -8.44 -0.08 -19.77
C GLU A 64 -7.55 1.13 -19.47
N ILE A 65 -6.27 0.88 -19.21
CA ILE A 65 -5.28 1.95 -19.06
C ILE A 65 -4.82 2.43 -20.44
N THR A 66 -4.70 3.75 -20.62
CA THR A 66 -4.15 4.32 -21.85
C THR A 66 -2.62 4.34 -21.81
N ASN A 67 -1.98 4.60 -22.95
CA ASN A 67 -0.53 4.87 -22.99
C ASN A 67 -0.12 6.06 -22.09
N LYS A 68 -0.96 7.11 -22.06
CA LYS A 68 -0.73 8.27 -21.20
C LYS A 68 -0.81 7.88 -19.72
N GLY A 69 -1.82 7.08 -19.35
CA GLY A 69 -1.96 6.52 -18.01
C GLY A 69 -0.79 5.64 -17.60
N SER A 70 -0.31 4.78 -18.50
CA SER A 70 0.87 3.95 -18.22
C SER A 70 2.10 4.79 -17.98
N ASN A 71 2.35 5.82 -18.80
CA ASN A 71 3.51 6.70 -18.64
C ASN A 71 3.47 7.51 -17.33
N GLU A 72 2.30 8.06 -16.99
CA GLU A 72 2.08 8.76 -15.71
C GLU A 72 2.36 7.83 -14.52
N LEU A 73 1.85 6.60 -14.58
CA LEU A 73 2.07 5.60 -13.54
C LEU A 73 3.56 5.22 -13.44
N ASP A 74 4.24 5.01 -14.56
CA ASP A 74 5.67 4.70 -14.58
C ASP A 74 6.51 5.83 -13.96
N HIS A 75 6.19 7.09 -14.29
CA HIS A 75 6.82 8.25 -13.67
C HIS A 75 6.61 8.27 -12.15
N ARG A 76 5.37 8.06 -11.70
CA ARG A 76 5.08 8.06 -10.27
C ARG A 76 5.72 6.89 -9.53
N LEU A 77 5.80 5.70 -10.14
CA LEU A 77 6.50 4.56 -9.56
C LEU A 77 8.00 4.81 -9.44
N HIS A 78 8.59 5.57 -10.36
CA HIS A 78 9.98 5.98 -10.26
C HIS A 78 10.20 6.91 -9.05
N GLU A 79 9.38 7.96 -8.90
CA GLU A 79 9.45 8.87 -7.74
C GLU A 79 9.29 8.11 -6.41
N VAL A 80 8.35 7.16 -6.35
CA VAL A 80 8.11 6.35 -5.14
C VAL A 80 9.34 5.51 -4.80
N LYS A 81 10.00 4.90 -5.80
CA LYS A 81 11.24 4.14 -5.59
C LYS A 81 12.40 5.02 -5.15
N GLU A 82 12.54 6.22 -5.70
CA GLU A 82 13.59 7.16 -5.29
C GLU A 82 13.41 7.59 -3.84
N LYS A 83 12.16 7.88 -3.42
CA LYS A 83 11.85 8.21 -2.03
C LYS A 83 12.14 7.08 -1.07
N TRP A 84 11.86 5.85 -1.47
CA TRP A 84 12.23 4.67 -0.69
C TRP A 84 13.75 4.56 -0.50
N ASN A 85 14.53 4.74 -1.57
CA ASN A 85 15.99 4.71 -1.50
C ASN A 85 16.56 5.84 -0.61
N GLN A 86 15.97 7.04 -0.67
CA GLN A 86 16.35 8.16 0.20
C GLN A 86 16.08 7.85 1.67
N MET A 87 14.94 7.23 1.98
CA MET A 87 14.59 6.79 3.33
C MET A 87 15.58 5.73 3.85
N GLN A 88 15.97 4.79 3.01
CA GLN A 88 17.03 3.81 3.33
C GLN A 88 18.36 4.48 3.67
N ALA A 89 18.79 5.46 2.87
CA ALA A 89 20.02 6.20 3.12
C ALA A 89 19.94 7.00 4.44
N LEU A 90 18.79 7.62 4.73
CA LEU A 90 18.57 8.33 6.00
C LEU A 90 18.60 7.39 7.20
N TYR A 91 17.97 6.22 7.09
CA TYR A 91 18.05 5.19 8.13
C TYR A 91 19.49 4.72 8.37
N GLN A 92 20.24 4.42 7.31
CA GLN A 92 21.65 4.01 7.38
C GLN A 92 22.55 5.08 8.03
N SER A 93 22.18 6.35 7.93
CA SER A 93 22.92 7.45 8.56
C SER A 93 22.79 7.49 10.09
N GLY A 94 21.76 6.84 10.66
CA GLY A 94 21.48 6.90 12.11
C GLY A 94 20.81 8.20 12.58
N ASP A 95 20.55 9.16 11.69
CA ASP A 95 19.94 10.44 12.03
C ASP A 95 18.40 10.33 12.14
N LYS A 96 17.93 10.05 13.36
CA LYS A 96 16.50 9.87 13.67
C LYS A 96 15.65 11.07 13.29
N GLN A 97 16.14 12.29 13.52
CA GLN A 97 15.37 13.51 13.26
C GLN A 97 15.17 13.73 11.77
N LYS A 98 16.22 13.52 10.95
CA LYS A 98 16.09 13.60 9.50
C LYS A 98 15.20 12.50 8.94
N LEU A 99 15.32 11.27 9.45
CA LEU A 99 14.47 10.16 9.03
C LEU A 99 13.00 10.46 9.32
N GLN A 100 12.69 10.87 10.56
CA GLN A 100 11.32 11.22 10.96
C GLN A 100 10.76 12.36 10.11
N GLY A 101 11.50 13.46 9.95
CA GLY A 101 11.07 14.60 9.13
C GLY A 101 10.80 14.20 7.67
N PHE A 102 11.68 13.39 7.08
CA PHE A 102 11.47 12.88 5.73
C PHE A 102 10.23 11.99 5.62
N MET A 103 9.98 11.13 6.61
CA MET A 103 8.78 10.30 6.64
C MET A 103 7.51 11.14 6.78
N ASP A 104 7.52 12.16 7.63
CA ASP A 104 6.39 13.08 7.82
C ASP A 104 6.05 13.86 6.54
N ASP A 105 7.07 14.39 5.86
CA ASP A 105 6.89 15.13 4.60
C ASP A 105 6.38 14.26 3.45
N ASN A 106 6.58 12.93 3.53
CA ASN A 106 6.29 11.98 2.47
C ASN A 106 5.19 10.98 2.82
N ARG A 107 4.31 11.29 3.77
CA ARG A 107 3.23 10.39 4.23
C ARG A 107 2.37 9.78 3.11
N SER A 108 2.02 10.58 2.10
CA SER A 108 1.19 10.10 0.98
C SER A 108 1.85 9.00 0.14
N PHE A 109 3.16 8.81 0.27
CA PHE A 109 3.89 7.77 -0.47
C PHE A 109 3.81 6.40 0.19
N PHE A 110 3.52 6.29 1.50
CA PHE A 110 3.44 4.98 2.16
C PHE A 110 2.33 4.08 1.61
N PRO A 111 1.07 4.55 1.45
CA PRO A 111 0.03 3.75 0.80
C PRO A 111 0.43 3.26 -0.60
N MET A 112 1.12 4.10 -1.39
CA MET A 112 1.62 3.71 -2.71
C MET A 112 2.73 2.66 -2.60
N MET A 113 3.73 2.86 -1.74
CA MET A 113 4.83 1.91 -1.57
C MET A 113 4.34 0.52 -1.18
N MET A 114 3.34 0.44 -0.29
CA MET A 114 2.74 -0.84 0.12
C MET A 114 1.94 -1.48 -1.02
N PHE A 115 1.04 -0.73 -1.66
CA PHE A 115 0.22 -1.25 -2.76
C PHE A 115 1.08 -1.76 -3.93
N PHE A 116 2.20 -1.10 -4.21
CA PHE A 116 3.12 -1.47 -5.28
C PHE A 116 4.22 -2.47 -4.85
N GLY A 117 4.30 -2.83 -3.57
CA GLY A 117 5.32 -3.75 -3.06
C GLY A 117 6.74 -3.21 -3.18
N ILE A 118 6.92 -1.89 -3.12
CA ILE A 118 8.23 -1.22 -3.15
C ILE A 118 8.88 -1.25 -1.76
N MET A 119 8.06 -1.21 -0.71
CA MET A 119 8.50 -1.23 0.69
C MET A 119 8.77 -2.65 1.17
N ASP A 120 9.89 -2.83 1.86
CA ASP A 120 10.19 -3.99 2.70
C ASP A 120 9.64 -3.75 4.11
N ILE A 121 8.65 -4.55 4.52
CA ILE A 121 7.92 -4.37 5.79
C ILE A 121 8.85 -4.55 7.00
N MET A 122 9.83 -5.45 6.95
CA MET A 122 10.77 -5.67 8.07
C MET A 122 11.68 -4.46 8.24
N MET A 123 12.26 -3.98 7.14
CA MET A 123 13.12 -2.80 7.18
C MET A 123 12.34 -1.54 7.57
N PHE A 124 11.11 -1.42 7.08
CA PHE A 124 10.22 -0.34 7.50
C PHE A 124 9.95 -0.39 9.00
N SER A 125 9.62 -1.56 9.56
CA SER A 125 9.39 -1.73 10.99
C SER A 125 10.62 -1.36 11.84
N MET A 126 11.83 -1.67 11.35
CA MET A 126 13.08 -1.23 12.01
C MET A 126 13.26 0.30 11.97
N MET A 127 12.88 0.97 10.87
CA MET A 127 12.89 2.44 10.79
C MET A 127 11.94 3.07 11.81
N PHE A 128 10.74 2.50 11.98
CA PHE A 128 9.76 2.92 12.99
C PHE A 128 10.27 2.80 14.42
N SER A 129 10.82 1.63 14.76
CA SER A 129 11.46 1.40 16.05
C SER A 129 12.59 2.40 16.31
N MET A 130 13.39 2.73 15.28
CA MET A 130 14.47 3.70 15.40
C MET A 130 13.96 5.10 15.76
N ILE A 131 12.86 5.57 15.16
CA ILE A 131 12.29 6.90 15.44
C ILE A 131 11.30 6.92 16.61
N GLY A 132 11.00 5.77 17.21
CA GLY A 132 10.05 5.65 18.33
C GLY A 132 8.61 5.93 17.94
N ALA A 133 8.22 5.58 16.71
CA ALA A 133 6.85 5.71 16.21
C ALA A 133 6.24 4.34 15.93
N SER A 134 4.92 4.29 15.75
CA SER A 134 4.19 3.08 15.34
C SER A 134 3.85 3.12 13.85
N MET A 135 3.73 1.96 13.21
CA MET A 135 3.36 1.89 11.79
C MET A 135 1.99 2.55 11.52
N GLY A 136 1.07 2.49 12.49
CA GLY A 136 -0.25 3.11 12.41
C GLY A 136 -0.23 4.64 12.34
N ASP A 137 0.88 5.29 12.74
CA ASP A 137 1.01 6.75 12.68
C ASP A 137 1.18 7.27 11.23
N TYR A 138 1.55 6.39 10.29
CA TYR A 138 1.86 6.74 8.90
C TYR A 138 1.09 5.90 7.89
N VAL A 139 0.60 4.73 8.30
CA VAL A 139 -0.15 3.81 7.45
C VAL A 139 -1.58 3.68 7.99
N PRO A 140 -2.60 4.07 7.21
CA PRO A 140 -3.99 3.81 7.57
C PRO A 140 -4.22 2.30 7.70
N ALA A 141 -4.95 1.88 8.73
CA ALA A 141 -5.28 0.46 8.96
C ALA A 141 -5.92 -0.21 7.73
N GLU A 142 -6.72 0.54 6.97
CA GLU A 142 -7.38 0.07 5.73
C GLU A 142 -6.40 -0.26 4.59
N SER A 143 -5.16 0.26 4.65
CA SER A 143 -4.10 0.00 3.67
C SER A 143 -3.16 -1.13 4.09
N MET A 144 -3.34 -1.70 5.28
CA MET A 144 -2.54 -2.80 5.79
C MET A 144 -3.05 -4.14 5.22
N PRO A 145 -2.16 -5.06 4.81
CA PRO A 145 -2.55 -6.40 4.38
C PRO A 145 -3.29 -7.16 5.49
N GLU A 146 -4.34 -7.91 5.14
CA GLU A 146 -5.04 -8.79 6.08
C GLU A 146 -4.04 -9.77 6.74
N GLY A 147 -4.02 -9.82 8.08
CA GLY A 147 -3.09 -10.63 8.87
C GLY A 147 -1.80 -9.92 9.30
N SER A 148 -1.62 -8.65 8.94
CA SER A 148 -0.63 -7.77 9.58
C SER A 148 -1.24 -7.12 10.83
N ASP A 149 -1.59 -7.95 11.82
CA ASP A 149 -2.02 -7.43 13.11
C ASP A 149 -0.87 -6.58 13.67
N GLY A 150 -1.14 -5.30 13.90
CA GLY A 150 -0.19 -4.26 14.34
C GLY A 150 0.39 -4.48 15.74
N THR A 151 0.51 -5.72 16.19
CA THR A 151 1.24 -6.16 17.36
C THR A 151 2.63 -6.63 16.94
N MET A 152 3.48 -5.70 16.52
CA MET A 152 4.90 -5.84 16.84
C MET A 152 5.07 -5.24 18.23
N ASP A 153 5.08 -6.14 19.20
CA ASP A 153 5.35 -5.95 20.63
C ASP A 153 6.41 -4.85 20.86
N ASP A 154 5.94 -3.66 21.24
CA ASP A 154 6.80 -2.60 21.78
C ASP A 154 6.99 -2.90 23.28
N GLY A 155 7.92 -3.81 23.55
CA GLY A 155 8.08 -4.46 24.85
C GLY A 155 9.53 -4.64 25.26
N GLY A 156 10.32 -3.56 25.23
CA GLY A 156 11.64 -3.55 25.88
C GLY A 156 11.51 -3.69 27.41
N GLY A 157 11.77 -4.90 27.92
CA GLY A 157 11.88 -5.17 29.36
C GLY A 157 12.42 -6.57 29.65
N HIS A 158 13.71 -6.65 29.98
CA HIS A 158 14.37 -7.86 30.49
C HIS A 158 13.79 -8.29 31.85
N ASP A 159 13.84 -9.62 32.05
CA ASP A 159 14.01 -10.35 33.32
C ASP A 159 12.75 -10.92 34.00
N GLY A 160 12.81 -12.24 34.24
CA GLY A 160 12.02 -12.90 35.28
C GLY A 160 11.25 -14.16 34.90
N GLY A 161 11.92 -15.32 34.93
CA GLY A 161 11.33 -16.49 35.61
C GLY A 161 10.84 -17.67 34.75
N MET A 162 11.55 -18.78 34.95
CA MET A 162 11.36 -20.16 34.48
C MET A 162 10.00 -20.84 34.74
N ASP A 163 9.85 -21.97 34.01
CA ASP A 163 9.05 -23.19 34.29
C ASP A 163 7.52 -23.04 34.21
N ASP A 164 6.74 -24.00 33.69
CA ASP A 164 6.96 -25.43 33.51
C ASP A 164 5.83 -25.99 32.63
N GLY A 165 5.97 -27.24 32.16
CA GLY A 165 4.81 -28.08 31.86
C GLY A 165 4.57 -28.42 30.40
N GLY A 166 5.33 -29.40 29.91
CA GLY A 166 4.99 -30.13 28.68
C GLY A 166 3.65 -30.87 28.80
N PHE A 167 2.96 -30.98 27.68
CA PHE A 167 1.99 -32.03 27.42
C PHE A 167 2.08 -32.44 25.96
N ASP A 168 2.64 -33.61 25.76
CA ASP A 168 2.54 -34.39 24.53
C ASP A 168 1.09 -34.88 24.41
N ILE A 169 0.41 -34.54 23.30
CA ILE A 169 -0.83 -35.23 22.93
C ILE A 169 -0.74 -35.62 21.45
N ASP A 170 -0.32 -36.87 21.26
CA ASP A 170 -0.62 -37.71 20.10
C ASP A 170 -2.15 -37.85 19.94
N ILE A 171 -2.68 -37.53 18.77
CA ILE A 171 -3.91 -38.16 18.26
C ILE A 171 -3.72 -38.46 16.78
N GLY A 172 -3.43 -39.72 16.49
CA GLY A 172 -3.64 -40.32 15.17
C GLY A 172 -5.11 -40.68 14.97
N PHE A 173 -5.60 -40.47 13.75
CA PHE A 173 -6.27 -41.44 12.87
C PHE A 173 -6.44 -40.80 11.49
#